data_AF-A0A8J8FPF4-F1
#
_entry.id   AF-A0A8J8FPF4-F1
#
_cell.length_a   1.000
_cell.length_b   1.000
_cell.length_c   1.000
_cell.angle_alpha   90.00
_cell.angle_beta   90.00
_cell.angle_gamma   90.00
#
_symmetry.space_group_name_H-M   'P 1'
#
loop_
_entity.id
_entity.type
_entity.pdbx_description
1 polymer ?
#
loop_
_entity_poly.entity_id
_entity_poly.type
_entity_poly.pdbx_seq_one_letter_code
_entity_poly.pdbx_strand_id
1 'polypeptide(L)'
;MMKRIIFLFLIVLPMQFVEASKLTLEEQRNLFLVIEKSIKKTREPQFFNQLEQLSDYPLAPYLEYQWLKKNLNQTGKIKTFIKTNEKTRYADLLKYKWQFYLAKHKNWQEFIAQYSQSNNTKLQCYYYQALYETGAKNKALTGVKKIWVVGKSQPNECNPIFNKLK
;
A
#
# COMPACT_ATOMS: atom_id res chain seq x y z
N MET A 1 9.27 40.05 -69.95
CA MET A 1 9.69 40.17 -68.53
C MET A 1 9.18 38.97 -67.76
N MET A 2 10.09 38.05 -67.40
CA MET A 2 9.78 36.74 -66.79
C MET A 2 9.46 36.88 -65.29
N LYS A 3 8.29 36.37 -64.86
CA LYS A 3 7.96 36.21 -63.43
C LYS A 3 8.67 34.97 -62.89
N ARG A 4 9.60 35.14 -61.94
CA ARG A 4 10.24 34.06 -61.18
C ARG A 4 9.28 33.57 -60.09
N ILE A 5 8.83 32.32 -60.19
CA ILE A 5 8.07 31.64 -59.13
C ILE A 5 9.09 30.93 -58.22
N ILE A 6 9.20 31.39 -56.98
CA ILE A 6 10.05 30.76 -55.95
C ILE A 6 9.21 29.68 -55.27
N PHE A 7 9.51 28.41 -55.55
CA PHE A 7 8.95 27.28 -54.81
C PHE A 7 9.69 27.16 -53.47
N LEU A 8 9.03 27.60 -52.39
CA LEU A 8 9.46 27.32 -51.01
C LEU A 8 9.20 25.83 -50.72
N PHE A 9 10.23 25.00 -50.88
CA PHE A 9 10.22 23.61 -50.43
C PHE A 9 10.25 23.59 -48.89
N LEU A 10 9.08 23.45 -48.27
CA LEU A 10 8.95 23.09 -46.86
C LEU A 10 9.48 21.66 -46.68
N ILE A 11 10.71 21.53 -46.19
CA ILE A 11 11.31 20.24 -45.80
C ILE A 11 10.54 19.73 -44.58
N VAL A 12 9.56 18.86 -44.81
CA VAL A 12 8.88 18.12 -43.74
C VAL A 12 9.80 16.97 -43.35
N LEU A 13 10.63 17.19 -42.33
CA LEU A 13 11.44 16.12 -41.72
C LEU A 13 10.48 15.08 -41.12
N PRO A 14 10.51 13.81 -41.57
CA PRO A 14 9.66 12.77 -40.98
C PRO A 14 10.08 12.59 -39.52
N MET A 15 9.16 12.91 -38.62
CA MET A 15 9.33 12.68 -37.19
C MET A 15 9.30 11.15 -36.98
N GLN A 16 10.49 10.54 -36.86
CA GLN A 16 10.59 9.12 -36.58
C GLN A 16 10.17 8.88 -35.13
N PHE A 17 9.04 8.20 -34.93
CA PHE A 17 8.63 7.73 -33.62
C PHE A 17 9.53 6.57 -33.22
N VAL A 18 10.45 6.81 -32.28
CA VAL A 18 11.21 5.75 -31.62
C VAL A 18 10.29 5.12 -30.58
N GLU A 19 9.74 3.94 -30.90
CA GLU A 19 8.95 3.16 -29.95
C GLU A 19 9.91 2.48 -28.96
N ALA A 20 9.72 2.71 -27.66
CA ALA A 20 10.56 2.08 -26.65
C ALA A 20 10.39 0.55 -26.73
N SER A 21 11.48 -0.18 -26.98
CA SER A 21 11.42 -1.64 -27.06
C SER A 21 11.07 -2.22 -25.68
N LYS A 22 9.93 -2.91 -25.61
CA LYS A 22 9.52 -3.63 -24.41
C LYS A 22 10.50 -4.76 -24.09
N LEU A 23 10.84 -4.95 -22.81
CA LEU A 23 11.70 -6.05 -22.38
C LEU A 23 11.12 -7.41 -22.79
N THR A 24 11.99 -8.31 -23.22
CA THR A 24 11.65 -9.72 -23.41
C THR A 24 11.31 -10.37 -22.06
N LEU A 25 10.57 -11.48 -22.08
CA LEU A 25 10.21 -12.21 -20.85
C LEU A 25 11.44 -12.67 -20.05
N GLU A 26 12.54 -12.99 -20.73
CA GLU A 26 13.80 -13.36 -20.08
C GLU A 26 14.45 -12.17 -19.36
N GLU A 27 14.49 -11.00 -20.01
CA GLU A 27 14.97 -9.77 -19.39
C GLU A 27 14.09 -9.35 -18.20
N GLN A 28 12.77 -9.49 -18.30
CA GLN A 28 11.84 -9.24 -17.19
C GLN A 28 12.12 -10.16 -15.99
N ARG A 29 12.38 -11.46 -16.23
CA ARG A 29 12.74 -12.41 -15.16
C ARG A 29 14.05 -12.03 -14.48
N ASN A 30 15.06 -11.66 -15.26
CA ASN A 30 16.35 -11.23 -14.72
C ASN A 30 16.21 -9.94 -13.89
N LEU A 31 15.48 -8.95 -14.42
CA LEU A 31 15.20 -7.71 -13.71
C LEU A 31 14.42 -7.94 -12.41
N PHE A 32 13.42 -8.84 -12.43
CA PHE A 32 12.68 -9.23 -11.22
C PHE A 32 13.62 -9.74 -10.12
N LEU A 33 14.56 -10.64 -10.44
CA LEU A 33 15.51 -11.20 -9.47
C LEU A 33 16.46 -10.13 -8.92
N VAL A 34 16.89 -9.19 -9.76
CA VAL A 34 17.72 -8.05 -9.35
C VAL A 34 16.97 -7.18 -8.34
N ILE A 35 15.73 -6.79 -8.65
CA ILE A 35 14.91 -5.96 -7.76
C ILE A 35 14.56 -6.72 -6.47
N GLU A 36 14.20 -8.01 -6.55
CA GLU A 36 13.88 -8.80 -5.35
C GLU A 36 15.07 -8.84 -4.37
N LYS A 37 16.29 -8.99 -4.91
CA LYS A 37 17.52 -8.98 -4.12
C LYS A 37 17.80 -7.61 -3.52
N SER A 38 17.50 -6.52 -4.22
CA SER A 38 17.75 -5.15 -3.74
C SER A 38 16.80 -4.75 -2.60
N ILE A 39 15.50 -5.12 -2.67
CA ILE A 39 14.52 -4.87 -1.60
C ILE A 39 15.00 -5.45 -0.25
N LYS A 40 15.77 -6.53 -0.25
CA LYS A 40 16.31 -7.16 0.97
C LYS A 40 17.34 -6.28 1.69
N LYS A 41 18.08 -5.42 0.98
CA LYS A 41 19.26 -4.69 1.46
C LYS A 41 19.03 -3.24 1.96
N THR A 42 17.76 -2.83 2.15
CA THR A 42 17.26 -1.53 2.66
C THR A 42 17.25 -0.35 1.67
N ARG A 43 16.13 0.42 1.74
CA ARG A 43 15.83 1.72 1.09
C ARG A 43 16.45 1.91 -0.30
N GLU A 44 15.79 1.30 -1.29
CA GLU A 44 16.06 1.52 -2.71
C GLU A 44 15.29 2.75 -3.21
N PRO A 45 15.94 3.92 -3.40
CA PRO A 45 15.26 5.15 -3.83
C PRO A 45 14.68 5.03 -5.25
N GLN A 46 15.21 4.11 -6.05
CA GLN A 46 14.79 3.88 -7.45
C GLN A 46 13.79 2.73 -7.62
N PHE A 47 13.31 2.15 -6.51
CA PHE A 47 12.47 0.94 -6.55
C PHE A 47 11.27 1.07 -7.51
N PHE A 48 10.50 2.15 -7.40
CA PHE A 48 9.30 2.32 -8.24
C PHE A 48 9.63 2.56 -9.71
N ASN A 49 10.75 3.24 -10.02
CA ASN A 49 11.20 3.43 -11.40
C ASN A 49 11.63 2.10 -12.05
N GLN A 50 12.25 1.22 -11.26
CA GLN A 50 12.61 -0.13 -11.72
C GLN A 50 11.38 -1.03 -11.85
N LEU A 51 10.41 -0.89 -10.94
CA LEU A 51 9.16 -1.65 -10.97
C LEU A 51 8.30 -1.31 -12.20
N GLU A 52 8.32 -0.06 -12.67
CA GLU A 52 7.58 0.39 -13.86
C GLU A 52 7.99 -0.36 -15.14
N GLN A 53 9.26 -0.76 -15.24
CA GLN A 53 9.78 -1.60 -16.32
C GLN A 53 9.21 -3.04 -16.29
N LEU A 54 8.55 -3.43 -15.20
CA LEU A 54 7.87 -4.70 -15.01
C LEU A 54 6.34 -4.52 -14.96
N SER A 55 5.79 -3.44 -15.51
CA SER A 55 4.36 -3.10 -15.41
C SER A 55 3.41 -4.19 -15.91
N ASP A 56 3.83 -4.99 -16.89
CA ASP A 56 3.07 -6.14 -17.44
C ASP A 56 3.53 -7.49 -16.90
N TYR A 57 4.57 -7.52 -16.04
CA TYR A 57 5.12 -8.76 -15.51
C TYR A 57 4.22 -9.30 -14.36
N PRO A 58 3.74 -10.55 -14.43
CA PRO A 58 2.73 -11.07 -13.48
C PRO A 58 3.11 -10.99 -11.99
N LEU A 59 4.41 -11.01 -11.67
CA LEU A 59 4.89 -10.96 -10.28
C LEU A 59 5.31 -9.56 -9.80
N ALA A 60 5.12 -8.52 -10.60
CA ALA A 60 5.40 -7.15 -10.16
C ALA A 60 4.66 -6.74 -8.87
N PRO A 61 3.36 -7.08 -8.65
CA PRO A 61 2.68 -6.77 -7.40
C PRO A 61 3.32 -7.40 -6.16
N TYR A 62 3.99 -8.55 -6.32
CA TYR A 62 4.71 -9.17 -5.21
C TYR A 62 5.92 -8.34 -4.79
N LEU A 63 6.69 -7.77 -5.74
CA LEU A 63 7.80 -6.87 -5.41
C LEU A 63 7.30 -5.61 -4.69
N GLU A 64 6.20 -5.03 -5.17
CA GLU A 64 5.59 -3.86 -4.53
C GLU A 64 5.16 -4.16 -3.09
N TYR A 65 4.49 -5.29 -2.87
CA TYR A 65 4.16 -5.78 -1.53
C TYR A 65 5.39 -5.93 -0.63
N GLN A 66 6.47 -6.54 -1.15
CA GLN A 66 7.70 -6.76 -0.39
C GLN A 66 8.37 -5.45 0.04
N TRP A 67 8.26 -4.40 -0.77
CA TRP A 67 8.72 -3.07 -0.42
C TRP A 67 7.76 -2.39 0.57
N LEU A 68 6.46 -2.38 0.30
CA LEU A 68 5.45 -1.70 1.14
C LEU A 68 5.38 -2.28 2.56
N LYS A 69 5.51 -3.60 2.73
CA LYS A 69 5.51 -4.23 4.06
C LYS A 69 6.66 -3.77 4.95
N LYS A 70 7.71 -3.16 4.38
CA LYS A 70 8.85 -2.54 5.09
C LYS A 70 8.70 -1.02 5.25
N ASN A 71 7.82 -0.40 4.47
CA ASN A 71 7.63 1.05 4.39
C ASN A 71 6.18 1.43 4.72
N LEU A 72 5.70 1.00 5.89
CA LEU A 72 4.29 1.13 6.30
C LEU A 72 3.84 2.57 6.55
N ASN A 73 4.77 3.53 6.56
CA ASN A 73 4.49 4.96 6.60
C ASN A 73 3.99 5.53 5.26
N GLN A 74 4.06 4.76 4.17
CA GLN A 74 3.67 5.19 2.82
C GLN A 74 2.16 5.04 2.56
N THR A 75 1.33 5.71 3.36
CA THR A 75 -0.14 5.58 3.34
C THR A 75 -0.75 5.64 1.94
N GLY A 76 -0.37 6.64 1.14
CA GLY A 76 -0.92 6.80 -0.22
C GLY A 76 -0.64 5.59 -1.11
N LYS A 77 0.60 5.09 -1.11
CA LYS A 77 1.00 3.92 -1.90
C LYS A 77 0.32 2.64 -1.41
N ILE A 78 0.18 2.48 -0.09
CA ILE A 78 -0.51 1.32 0.49
C ILE A 78 -1.99 1.30 0.09
N LYS A 79 -2.68 2.45 0.14
CA LYS A 79 -4.07 2.55 -0.34
C LYS A 79 -4.19 2.18 -1.82
N THR A 80 -3.31 2.72 -2.66
CA THR A 80 -3.28 2.39 -4.09
C THR A 80 -3.04 0.90 -4.32
N PHE A 81 -2.08 0.29 -3.62
CA PHE A 81 -1.78 -1.13 -3.73
C PHE A 81 -2.98 -1.99 -3.32
N ILE A 82 -3.60 -1.72 -2.17
CA ILE A 82 -4.76 -2.48 -1.67
C ILE A 82 -5.91 -2.38 -2.66
N LYS A 83 -6.20 -1.18 -3.19
CA LYS A 83 -7.29 -0.98 -4.17
C LYS A 83 -7.02 -1.71 -5.48
N THR A 84 -5.80 -1.61 -6.00
CA THR A 84 -5.43 -2.21 -7.30
C THR A 84 -5.33 -3.73 -7.23
N ASN A 85 -5.00 -4.28 -6.05
CA ASN A 85 -4.76 -5.70 -5.84
C ASN A 85 -5.79 -6.35 -4.89
N GLU A 86 -7.00 -5.79 -4.78
CA GLU A 86 -7.99 -6.12 -3.73
C GLU A 86 -8.35 -7.63 -3.67
N LYS A 87 -8.24 -8.35 -4.79
CA LYS A 87 -8.56 -9.78 -4.90
C LYS A 87 -7.36 -10.70 -4.65
N THR A 88 -6.25 -10.16 -4.15
CA THR A 88 -5.01 -10.89 -3.94
C THR A 88 -4.71 -11.09 -2.46
N ARG A 89 -4.06 -12.21 -2.13
CA ARG A 89 -3.55 -12.47 -0.78
C ARG A 89 -2.60 -11.38 -0.27
N TYR A 90 -1.85 -10.73 -1.15
CA TYR A 90 -0.88 -9.70 -0.76
C TYR A 90 -1.56 -8.41 -0.30
N ALA A 91 -2.69 -8.02 -0.89
CA ALA A 91 -3.46 -6.88 -0.42
C ALA A 91 -3.97 -7.10 1.01
N ASP A 92 -4.53 -8.27 1.31
CA ASP A 92 -5.01 -8.61 2.65
C ASP A 92 -3.88 -8.64 3.68
N LEU A 93 -2.75 -9.28 3.34
CA LEU A 93 -1.58 -9.32 4.21
C LEU A 93 -1.02 -7.93 4.49
N LEU A 94 -0.96 -7.07 3.46
CA LEU A 94 -0.47 -5.70 3.63
C LEU A 94 -1.44 -4.87 4.47
N LYS A 95 -2.75 -4.94 4.18
CA LYS A 95 -3.80 -4.22 4.93
C LYS A 95 -3.75 -4.59 6.40
N TYR A 96 -3.68 -5.88 6.72
CA TYR A 96 -3.56 -6.37 8.09
C TYR A 96 -2.32 -5.79 8.79
N LYS A 97 -1.14 -5.88 8.15
CA LYS A 97 0.10 -5.35 8.73
C LYS A 97 0.04 -3.83 8.93
N TRP A 98 -0.55 -3.13 7.97
CA TRP A 98 -0.68 -1.68 7.99
C TRP A 98 -1.67 -1.20 9.05
N GLN A 99 -2.80 -1.89 9.27
CA GLN A 99 -3.72 -1.60 10.38
C GLN A 99 -3.00 -1.63 11.73
N PHE A 100 -2.18 -2.66 12.00
CA PHE A 100 -1.37 -2.69 13.23
C PHE A 100 -0.37 -1.54 13.31
N TYR A 101 0.25 -1.16 12.19
CA TYR A 101 1.13 -0.01 12.13
C TYR A 101 0.38 1.28 12.50
N LEU A 102 -0.78 1.53 11.88
CA LEU A 102 -1.61 2.71 12.15
C LEU A 102 -2.01 2.79 13.63
N ALA A 103 -2.48 1.69 14.20
CA ALA A 103 -2.87 1.64 15.60
C ALA A 103 -1.70 1.91 16.56
N LYS A 104 -0.53 1.29 16.31
CA LYS A 104 0.67 1.51 17.12
C LYS A 104 1.17 2.96 17.06
N HIS A 105 0.97 3.64 15.92
CA HIS A 105 1.33 5.04 15.74
C HIS A 105 0.18 6.00 16.08
N LYS A 106 -0.91 5.50 16.68
CA LYS A 106 -2.08 6.29 17.08
C LYS A 106 -2.72 7.08 15.94
N ASN A 107 -2.56 6.63 14.69
CA ASN A 107 -3.23 7.22 13.55
C ASN A 107 -4.68 6.73 13.52
N TRP A 108 -5.48 7.21 14.46
CA TRP A 108 -6.81 6.68 14.75
C TRP A 108 -7.80 6.90 13.62
N GLN A 109 -7.78 8.08 12.99
CA GLN A 109 -8.68 8.39 11.88
C GLN A 109 -8.44 7.44 10.71
N GLU A 110 -7.18 7.25 10.29
CA GLU A 110 -6.85 6.32 9.21
C GLU A 110 -7.11 4.87 9.64
N PHE A 111 -6.78 4.49 10.87
CA PHE A 111 -7.06 3.15 11.38
C PHE A 111 -8.56 2.83 11.30
N ILE A 112 -9.43 3.73 11.75
CA ILE A 112 -10.88 3.56 11.72
C ILE A 112 -11.36 3.47 10.27
N ALA A 113 -10.89 4.34 9.38
CA ALA A 113 -11.27 4.34 7.97
C ALA A 113 -10.91 3.03 7.25
N GLN A 114 -9.84 2.37 7.67
CA GLN A 114 -9.35 1.13 7.06
C GLN A 114 -9.79 -0.13 7.80
N TYR A 115 -10.38 0.01 8.98
CA TYR A 115 -10.82 -1.11 9.80
C TYR A 115 -12.04 -1.79 9.17
N SER A 116 -11.98 -3.11 9.11
CA SER A 116 -13.13 -3.97 8.82
C SER A 116 -13.33 -4.94 9.97
N GLN A 117 -14.54 -5.47 10.12
CA GLN A 117 -14.83 -6.48 11.14
C GLN A 117 -13.79 -7.60 11.07
N SER A 118 -13.16 -7.89 12.21
CA SER A 118 -12.06 -8.83 12.32
C SER A 118 -12.31 -9.79 13.47
N ASN A 119 -11.89 -11.05 13.32
CA ASN A 119 -11.86 -12.02 14.42
C ASN A 119 -10.59 -11.89 15.28
N ASN A 120 -9.69 -10.98 14.93
CA ASN A 120 -8.48 -10.73 15.71
C ASN A 120 -8.77 -9.79 16.88
N THR A 121 -8.74 -10.31 18.10
CA THR A 121 -9.04 -9.52 19.31
C THR A 121 -8.13 -8.30 19.49
N LYS A 122 -6.86 -8.36 19.06
CA LYS A 122 -5.94 -7.21 19.14
C LYS A 122 -6.45 -6.06 18.26
N LEU A 123 -6.87 -6.36 17.03
CA LEU A 123 -7.44 -5.36 16.13
C LEU A 123 -8.76 -4.80 16.65
N GLN A 124 -9.63 -5.66 17.22
CA GLN A 124 -10.88 -5.19 17.84
C GLN A 124 -10.61 -4.24 19.01
N CYS A 125 -9.64 -4.56 19.86
CA CYS A 125 -9.24 -3.70 20.98
C CYS A 125 -8.67 -2.35 20.49
N TYR A 126 -7.82 -2.37 19.47
CA TYR A 126 -7.36 -1.13 18.82
C TYR A 126 -8.51 -0.33 18.19
N TYR A 127 -9.52 -0.99 17.63
CA TYR A 127 -10.70 -0.32 17.09
C TYR A 127 -11.50 0.40 18.16
N TYR A 128 -11.80 -0.27 19.28
CA TYR A 128 -12.51 0.39 20.36
C TYR A 128 -11.65 1.47 21.04
N GLN A 129 -10.34 1.28 21.14
CA GLN A 129 -9.44 2.34 21.56
C GLN A 129 -9.52 3.54 20.61
N ALA A 130 -9.40 3.33 19.30
CA ALA A 130 -9.47 4.40 18.31
C ALA A 130 -10.80 5.16 18.37
N LEU A 131 -11.93 4.45 18.51
CA LEU A 131 -13.25 5.06 18.71
C LEU A 131 -13.31 5.92 19.98
N TYR A 132 -12.72 5.44 21.08
CA TYR A 132 -12.67 6.20 22.33
C TYR A 132 -11.87 7.49 22.17
N GLU A 133 -10.67 7.40 21.58
CA GLU A 133 -9.75 8.52 21.36
C GLU A 133 -10.28 9.54 20.35
N THR A 134 -11.20 9.13 19.45
CA THR A 134 -11.83 10.01 18.45
C THR A 134 -13.22 10.51 18.86
N GLY A 135 -13.61 10.32 20.13
CA GLY A 135 -14.82 10.92 20.71
C GLY A 135 -16.06 10.01 20.69
N ALA A 136 -16.04 8.87 20.01
CA ALA A 136 -17.13 7.88 20.01
C ALA A 136 -17.10 6.99 21.28
N LYS A 137 -16.98 7.61 22.46
CA LYS A 137 -16.72 6.93 23.74
C LYS A 137 -17.77 5.88 24.09
N ASN A 138 -19.05 6.20 23.97
CA ASN A 138 -20.13 5.25 24.31
C ASN A 138 -20.05 3.99 23.44
N LYS A 139 -19.88 4.16 22.11
CA LYS A 139 -19.72 3.04 21.17
C LYS A 139 -18.49 2.20 21.51
N ALA A 140 -17.38 2.85 21.86
CA ALA A 140 -16.15 2.17 22.28
C ALA A 140 -16.36 1.31 23.53
N LEU A 141 -16.91 1.90 24.60
CA LEU A 141 -17.09 1.22 25.88
C LEU A 141 -18.13 0.09 25.81
N THR A 142 -19.25 0.31 25.10
CA THR A 142 -20.26 -0.74 24.87
C THR A 142 -19.67 -1.91 24.08
N GLY A 143 -18.88 -1.62 23.04
CA GLY A 143 -18.30 -2.66 22.19
C GLY A 143 -17.20 -3.45 22.89
N VAL A 144 -16.28 -2.76 23.57
CA VAL A 144 -15.14 -3.40 24.24
C VAL A 144 -15.54 -4.22 25.46
N LYS A 145 -16.69 -3.91 26.09
CA LYS A 145 -17.24 -4.70 27.21
C LYS A 145 -17.44 -6.17 26.83
N LYS A 146 -17.82 -6.47 25.57
CA LYS A 146 -17.96 -7.84 25.05
C LYS A 146 -16.64 -8.61 25.02
N ILE A 147 -15.51 -7.90 24.90
CA ILE A 147 -14.17 -8.48 24.94
C ILE A 147 -13.70 -8.62 26.40
N TRP A 148 -14.10 -7.68 27.27
CA TRP A 148 -13.75 -7.70 28.69
C TRP A 148 -14.42 -8.87 29.45
N VAL A 149 -15.72 -9.11 29.23
CA VAL A 149 -16.52 -10.09 30.00
C VAL A 149 -16.37 -11.52 29.50
N VAL A 150 -15.14 -12.03 29.44
CA VAL A 150 -14.85 -13.44 29.15
C VAL A 150 -13.87 -14.02 30.17
N GLY A 151 -13.95 -15.33 30.43
CA GLY A 151 -13.12 -16.01 31.44
C GLY A 151 -11.68 -16.31 31.05
N LYS A 152 -11.11 -15.63 30.04
CA LYS A 152 -9.73 -15.84 29.57
C LYS A 152 -8.98 -14.53 29.45
N SER A 153 -7.67 -14.58 29.66
CA SER A 153 -6.79 -13.42 29.47
C SER A 153 -6.86 -12.91 28.04
N GLN A 154 -6.95 -11.59 27.91
CA GLN A 154 -6.98 -10.90 26.63
C GLN A 154 -5.59 -10.37 26.27
N PRO A 155 -5.34 -10.07 24.97
CA PRO A 155 -4.07 -9.48 24.56
C PRO A 155 -3.76 -8.17 25.28
N ASN A 156 -2.47 -7.90 25.52
CA ASN A 156 -2.01 -6.66 26.16
C ASN A 156 -2.46 -5.40 25.42
N GLU A 157 -2.70 -5.49 24.12
CA GLU A 157 -3.25 -4.42 23.28
C GLU A 157 -4.65 -3.96 23.74
N CYS A 158 -5.36 -4.74 24.55
CA CYS A 158 -6.67 -4.38 25.11
C CYS A 158 -6.58 -3.55 26.40
N ASN A 159 -5.44 -3.59 27.10
CA ASN A 159 -5.28 -2.90 28.39
C ASN A 159 -5.60 -1.39 28.33
N PRO A 160 -5.18 -0.62 27.30
CA PRO A 160 -5.47 0.80 27.25
C PRO A 160 -6.96 1.14 27.27
N ILE A 161 -7.77 0.40 26.50
CA ILE A 161 -9.22 0.63 26.42
C ILE A 161 -9.95 0.01 27.62
N PHE A 162 -9.47 -1.10 28.16
CA PHE A 162 -10.00 -1.67 29.40
C PHE A 162 -9.83 -0.76 30.62
N ASN A 163 -8.74 0.00 30.68
CA ASN A 163 -8.56 1.00 31.73
C ASN A 163 -9.58 2.15 31.68
N LYS A 164 -10.41 2.23 30.63
CA LYS A 164 -11.52 3.20 30.52
C LYS A 164 -12.87 2.62 30.98
N LEU A 165 -12.93 1.34 31.35
CA LEU A 165 -14.11 0.68 31.93
C LEU A 165 -14.14 0.72 33.45
N LYS A 166 -13.01 1.05 34.08
CA LYS A 166 -12.88 1.26 35.52
C LYS A 166 -13.33 2.66 35.86
#